data_AF-A0A024P9W3-F1
#
_entry.id   AF-A0A024P9W3-F1
#
_cell.length_a   1.000
_cell.length_b   1.000
_cell.length_c   1.000
_cell.angle_alpha   90.00
_cell.angle_beta   90.00
_cell.angle_gamma   90.00
#
_symmetry.space_group_name_H-M   'P 1'
#
loop_
_entity.id
_entity.type
_entity.pdbx_description
1 polymer ?
#
loop_
_entity_poly.entity_id
_entity_poly.type
_entity_poly.pdbx_seq_one_letter_code
_entity_poly.pdbx_strand_id
1 'polypeptide(L)'
;MIETENGVYLLIRMVSIEGNQLTYYQVKGNNLQKLGENAFAVKGSEEVRDIQFTVKNNMYHILVSTLQKQSQSGEVENDYYYAEGPFEEDPNLNRLSFSDPFSSTELREVSDLSMEYTEDGTLLLFKATGWTETRFRENTQFNIYQAKIKNNNETEVTRLSNTPSFSNFPIRVNPDTIIWVDHGGENHNLLVSSSRPEVITKADQVTKQALLHTSGKTIGMLSAGLFALLISIIWFLWPLLFMIIIMFTRVEAMDQDRSWVLYTGIFIYLIAAIWTKDLLFSESLLSRAPEYLSFPGSPILYLLSFGLISFAMLKIGSPTKDWSIPVQLTYFIGVHVLLITVIFGPYLL
;
A
#
# COMPACT_ATOMS: atom_id res chain seq x y z
N MET A 1 22.42 -17.53 22.49
CA MET A 1 21.99 -18.66 23.35
C MET A 1 20.56 -18.94 23.01
N ILE A 2 20.18 -20.20 22.83
CA ILE A 2 18.80 -20.61 22.55
C ILE A 2 18.47 -21.81 23.45
N GLU A 3 17.25 -21.85 23.97
CA GLU A 3 16.74 -22.97 24.76
C GLU A 3 15.74 -23.75 23.92
N THR A 4 15.89 -25.07 23.86
CA THR A 4 14.99 -25.99 23.15
C THR A 4 14.63 -27.14 24.08
N GLU A 5 13.67 -27.98 23.67
CA GLU A 5 13.31 -29.19 24.44
C GLU A 5 14.51 -30.13 24.70
N ASN A 6 15.52 -30.11 23.83
CA ASN A 6 16.72 -30.95 23.92
C ASN A 6 17.86 -30.31 24.74
N GLY A 7 17.64 -29.12 25.31
CA GLY A 7 18.59 -28.39 26.14
C GLY A 7 18.96 -27.01 25.60
N VAL A 8 19.96 -26.40 26.23
CA VAL A 8 20.46 -25.07 25.90
C VAL A 8 21.62 -25.17 24.91
N TYR A 9 21.56 -24.37 23.84
CA TYR A 9 22.56 -24.32 22.80
C TYR A 9 23.20 -22.92 22.72
N LEU A 10 24.50 -22.90 22.41
CA LEU A 10 25.30 -21.69 22.27
C LEU A 10 25.95 -21.66 20.90
N LEU A 11 25.91 -20.49 20.29
CA LEU A 11 26.66 -20.14 19.09
C LEU A 11 27.70 -19.09 19.48
N ILE A 12 28.97 -19.36 19.19
CA ILE A 12 30.05 -18.39 19.33
C ILE A 12 30.53 -18.03 17.93
N ARG A 13 30.58 -16.73 17.63
CA ARG A 13 31.15 -16.19 16.39
C ARG A 13 32.53 -15.61 16.68
N MET A 14 33.52 -16.05 15.93
CA MET A 14 34.85 -15.45 15.87
C MET A 14 35.11 -14.91 14.47
N VAL A 15 35.62 -13.69 14.38
CA VAL A 15 35.98 -13.06 13.10
C VAL A 15 37.47 -13.25 12.89
N SER A 16 37.85 -13.96 11.83
CA SER A 16 39.23 -14.22 11.46
C SER A 16 39.53 -13.68 10.06
N ILE A 17 40.79 -13.82 9.61
CA ILE A 17 41.21 -13.43 8.25
C ILE A 17 40.50 -14.30 7.18
N GLU A 18 40.12 -15.52 7.55
CA GLU A 18 39.47 -16.49 6.66
C GLU A 18 37.95 -16.34 6.59
N GLY A 19 37.36 -15.47 7.43
CA GLY A 19 35.92 -15.17 7.42
C GLY A 19 35.29 -15.22 8.82
N ASN A 20 34.03 -15.65 8.87
CA ASN A 20 33.29 -15.82 10.11
C ASN A 20 33.32 -17.29 10.52
N GLN A 21 33.99 -17.58 11.62
CA GLN A 21 34.00 -18.91 12.24
C GLN A 21 32.88 -18.99 13.28
N LEU A 22 32.11 -20.06 13.20
CA LEU A 22 31.00 -20.38 14.08
C LEU A 22 31.33 -21.65 14.85
N THR A 23 31.18 -21.61 16.17
CA THR A 23 31.31 -22.80 17.01
C THR A 23 30.03 -23.04 17.78
N TYR A 24 29.50 -24.26 17.69
CA TYR A 24 28.24 -24.66 18.31
C TYR A 24 28.52 -25.50 19.56
N TYR A 25 27.82 -25.20 20.64
CA TYR A 25 27.89 -25.95 21.89
C TYR A 25 26.51 -26.33 22.39
N GLN A 26 26.41 -27.49 23.04
CA GLN A 26 25.28 -27.89 23.87
C GLN A 26 25.69 -27.84 25.33
N VAL A 27 24.88 -27.16 26.15
CA VAL A 27 25.05 -27.13 27.60
C VAL A 27 24.37 -28.36 28.18
N LYS A 28 25.15 -29.25 28.83
CA LYS A 28 24.64 -30.42 29.55
C LYS A 28 25.11 -30.35 31.01
N GLY A 29 24.21 -29.94 31.90
CA GLY A 29 24.57 -29.65 33.30
C GLY A 29 25.57 -28.50 33.37
N ASN A 30 26.74 -28.73 33.99
CA ASN A 30 27.83 -27.75 34.08
C ASN A 30 28.88 -27.87 32.96
N ASN A 31 28.67 -28.75 31.97
CA ASN A 31 29.64 -28.99 30.90
C ASN A 31 29.16 -28.43 29.56
N LEU A 32 30.10 -27.85 28.81
CA LEU A 32 29.92 -27.42 27.43
C LEU A 32 30.42 -28.52 26.50
N GLN A 33 29.50 -29.16 25.78
CA GLN A 33 29.84 -30.13 24.74
C GLN A 33 29.90 -29.40 23.39
N LYS A 34 31.06 -29.38 22.72
CA LYS A 34 31.17 -28.89 21.35
C LYS A 34 30.41 -29.82 20.40
N LEU A 35 29.54 -29.26 19.57
CA LEU A 35 28.74 -29.99 18.59
C LEU A 35 29.35 -29.96 17.19
N GLY A 36 30.13 -28.93 16.88
CA GLY A 36 30.78 -28.74 15.59
C GLY A 36 31.36 -27.34 15.46
N GLU A 37 32.12 -27.12 14.40
CA GLU A 37 32.66 -25.83 14.01
C GLU A 37 32.60 -25.70 12.50
N ASN A 38 32.16 -24.54 12.03
CA ASN A 38 32.08 -24.27 10.61
C ASN A 38 32.41 -22.82 10.30
N ALA A 39 32.69 -22.55 9.03
CA ALA A 39 33.06 -21.22 8.58
C ALA A 39 32.18 -20.77 7.41
N PHE A 40 31.91 -19.48 7.35
CA PHE A 40 31.27 -18.88 6.19
C PHE A 40 31.90 -17.53 5.85
N ALA A 41 31.86 -17.20 4.56
CA ALA A 41 32.24 -15.91 4.05
C ALA A 41 31.00 -15.16 3.53
N VAL A 42 30.98 -13.84 3.73
CA VAL A 42 30.04 -12.93 3.07
C VAL A 42 30.78 -12.18 1.98
N LYS A 43 30.07 -11.47 1.10
CA LYS A 43 30.74 -10.68 0.05
C LYS A 43 31.63 -9.62 0.71
N GLY A 44 32.77 -9.30 0.10
CA GLY A 44 33.75 -8.37 0.69
C GLY A 44 33.24 -6.95 0.94
N SER A 45 32.16 -6.54 0.28
CA SER A 45 31.48 -5.25 0.50
C SER A 45 30.46 -5.26 1.65
N GLU A 46 30.19 -6.43 2.23
CA GLU A 46 29.19 -6.63 3.27
C GLU A 46 29.83 -6.84 4.65
N GLU A 47 29.16 -6.36 5.69
CA GLU A 47 29.52 -6.63 7.08
C GLU A 47 28.38 -7.35 7.79
N VAL A 48 28.68 -8.49 8.43
CA VAL A 48 27.70 -9.22 9.25
C VAL A 48 27.34 -8.40 10.50
N ARG A 49 26.07 -8.01 10.59
CA ARG A 49 25.49 -7.22 11.70
C ARG A 49 24.91 -8.10 12.80
N ASP A 50 24.19 -9.15 12.40
CA ASP A 50 23.48 -10.04 13.32
C ASP A 50 23.51 -11.48 12.82
N ILE A 51 23.49 -12.43 13.75
CA ILE A 51 23.32 -13.86 13.47
C ILE A 51 22.33 -14.42 14.47
N GLN A 52 21.19 -14.86 13.95
CA GLN A 52 20.21 -15.62 14.71
C GLN A 52 20.40 -17.11 14.46
N PHE A 53 20.14 -17.90 15.49
CA PHE A 53 20.43 -19.31 15.49
C PHE A 53 19.39 -20.09 16.28
N THR A 54 18.98 -21.23 15.74
CA THR A 54 18.16 -22.23 16.42
C THR A 54 18.60 -23.65 16.02
N VAL A 55 18.16 -24.65 16.79
CA VAL A 55 18.51 -26.06 16.58
C VAL A 55 17.24 -26.90 16.55
N LYS A 56 17.09 -27.73 15.52
CA LYS A 56 16.06 -28.77 15.47
C LYS A 56 16.60 -29.98 14.73
N ASN A 57 16.19 -31.18 15.15
CA ASN A 57 16.60 -32.45 14.55
C ASN A 57 18.13 -32.62 14.43
N ASN A 58 18.87 -32.08 15.40
CA ASN A 58 20.35 -32.08 15.43
C ASN A 58 21.01 -31.35 14.23
N MET A 59 20.30 -30.40 13.62
CA MET A 59 20.80 -29.50 12.58
C MET A 59 20.77 -28.05 13.10
N TYR A 60 21.70 -27.23 12.61
CA TYR A 60 21.63 -25.79 12.81
C TYR A 60 20.66 -25.18 11.82
N HIS A 61 20.02 -24.10 12.25
CA HIS A 61 19.36 -23.14 11.37
C HIS A 61 19.93 -21.78 11.73
N ILE A 62 20.55 -21.11 10.77
CA ILE A 62 21.13 -19.80 10.94
C ILE A 62 20.52 -18.80 9.97
N LEU A 63 20.40 -17.59 10.46
CA LEU A 63 19.97 -16.43 9.71
C LEU A 63 21.00 -15.33 9.94
N VAL A 64 21.64 -14.90 8.87
CA VAL A 64 22.71 -13.90 8.89
C VAL A 64 22.19 -12.62 8.26
N SER A 65 22.24 -11.52 9.01
CA SER A 65 21.94 -10.18 8.50
C SER A 65 23.24 -9.45 8.21
N THR A 66 23.41 -8.95 6.98
CA THR A 66 24.58 -8.20 6.56
C THR A 66 24.22 -6.79 6.11
N LEU A 67 25.17 -5.87 6.20
CA LEU A 67 25.05 -4.49 5.78
C LEU A 67 26.02 -4.22 4.64
N GLN A 68 25.54 -3.77 3.49
CA GLN A 68 26.42 -3.38 2.39
C GLN A 68 26.97 -1.96 2.64
N LYS A 69 28.29 -1.84 2.81
CA LYS A 69 28.96 -0.56 3.15
C LYS A 69 29.04 0.43 1.98
N GLN A 70 29.00 -0.08 0.76
CA GLN A 70 29.08 0.70 -0.47
C GLN A 70 28.20 0.04 -1.53
N SER A 71 27.01 0.58 -1.76
CA SER A 71 26.22 0.29 -2.96
C SER A 71 26.59 1.30 -4.06
N GLN A 72 26.37 0.92 -5.33
CA GLN A 72 26.58 1.85 -6.45
C GLN A 72 25.60 3.04 -6.43
N SER A 73 24.48 2.92 -5.71
CA SER A 73 23.47 3.98 -5.53
C SER A 73 23.76 4.91 -4.35
N GLY A 74 24.71 4.56 -3.46
CA GLY A 74 25.00 5.31 -2.23
C GLY A 74 24.03 5.05 -1.08
N GLU A 75 23.02 4.19 -1.27
CA GLU A 75 22.09 3.77 -0.22
C GLU A 75 22.62 2.53 0.51
N VAL A 76 22.45 2.48 1.83
CA VAL A 76 22.86 1.34 2.65
C VAL A 76 21.79 0.26 2.53
N GLU A 77 22.15 -0.92 2.01
CA GLU A 77 21.24 -2.05 1.81
C GLU A 77 21.52 -3.14 2.86
N ASN A 78 20.45 -3.71 3.43
CA ASN A 78 20.53 -4.88 4.30
C ASN A 78 20.30 -6.14 3.46
N ASP A 79 21.18 -7.12 3.61
CA ASP A 79 21.04 -8.44 3.01
C ASP A 79 20.77 -9.49 4.07
N TYR A 80 19.94 -10.47 3.73
CA TYR A 80 19.56 -11.56 4.64
C TYR A 80 19.91 -12.88 4.00
N TYR A 81 20.59 -13.73 4.75
CA TYR A 81 21.00 -15.06 4.31
C TYR A 81 20.49 -16.12 5.27
N TYR A 82 20.00 -17.22 4.73
CA TYR A 82 19.57 -18.39 5.49
C TYR A 82 20.39 -19.61 5.12
N ALA A 83 20.72 -20.42 6.13
CA ALA A 83 21.31 -21.73 5.93
C ALA A 83 20.83 -22.69 7.02
N GLU A 84 20.70 -23.96 6.62
CA GLU A 84 20.46 -25.07 7.52
C GLU A 84 21.36 -26.25 7.14
N GLY A 85 21.77 -27.03 8.12
CA GLY A 85 22.66 -28.16 7.88
C GLY A 85 23.20 -28.80 9.16
N PRO A 86 24.00 -29.87 9.04
CA PRO A 86 24.65 -30.50 10.16
C PRO A 86 25.83 -29.66 10.68
N PHE A 87 26.12 -29.71 11.98
CA PHE A 87 27.10 -28.84 12.66
C PHE A 87 28.55 -28.91 12.14
N GLU A 88 28.91 -29.98 11.42
CA GLU A 88 30.25 -30.20 10.87
C GLU A 88 30.38 -29.75 9.40
N GLU A 89 29.31 -29.22 8.80
CA GLU A 89 29.32 -28.72 7.43
C GLU A 89 29.24 -27.19 7.40
N ASP A 90 29.98 -26.59 6.46
CA ASP A 90 29.98 -25.15 6.22
C ASP A 90 28.59 -24.65 5.78
N PRO A 91 28.10 -23.52 6.33
CA PRO A 91 26.80 -22.97 5.95
C PRO A 91 26.74 -22.54 4.50
N ASN A 92 25.89 -23.22 3.73
CA ASN A 92 25.53 -22.79 2.40
C ASN A 92 24.52 -21.63 2.50
N LEU A 93 25.03 -20.41 2.59
CA LEU A 93 24.24 -19.19 2.73
C LEU A 93 23.46 -18.87 1.46
N ASN A 94 22.13 -18.91 1.56
CA ASN A 94 21.22 -18.54 0.49
C ASN A 94 20.59 -17.19 0.79
N ARG A 95 20.71 -16.24 -0.16
CA ARG A 95 20.11 -14.90 -0.01
C ARG A 95 18.59 -15.03 -0.01
N LEU A 96 17.94 -14.46 1.00
CA LEU A 96 16.50 -14.33 1.07
C LEU A 96 16.06 -13.06 0.35
N SER A 97 14.99 -13.17 -0.42
CA SER A 97 14.21 -12.02 -0.91
C SER A 97 12.84 -12.06 -0.22
N PHE A 98 12.22 -10.90 -0.04
CA PHE A 98 10.89 -10.78 0.54
C PHE A 98 9.98 -10.03 -0.42
N SER A 99 9.20 -10.74 -1.22
CA SER A 99 8.22 -10.12 -2.12
C SER A 99 7.05 -9.56 -1.32
N ASP A 100 6.56 -8.38 -1.70
CA ASP A 100 5.37 -7.79 -1.09
C ASP A 100 4.12 -8.55 -1.57
N PRO A 101 3.29 -9.12 -0.67
CA PRO A 101 2.07 -9.83 -1.08
C PRO A 101 1.01 -8.94 -1.74
N PHE A 102 1.14 -7.60 -1.67
CA PHE A 102 0.16 -6.64 -2.23
C PHE A 102 0.74 -5.77 -3.34
N SER A 103 1.98 -6.00 -3.78
CA SER A 103 2.58 -5.29 -4.92
C SER A 103 3.52 -6.19 -5.71
N SER A 104 3.93 -5.77 -6.91
CA SER A 104 4.91 -6.51 -7.71
C SER A 104 6.37 -6.22 -7.31
N THR A 105 6.58 -5.53 -6.19
CA THR A 105 7.90 -5.08 -5.74
C THR A 105 8.34 -5.84 -4.49
N GLU A 106 9.65 -5.88 -4.24
CA GLU A 106 10.18 -6.42 -2.99
C GLU A 106 9.94 -5.45 -1.83
N LEU A 107 9.77 -6.01 -0.63
CA LEU A 107 9.70 -5.27 0.61
C LEU A 107 11.04 -4.57 0.87
N ARG A 108 10.97 -3.33 1.35
CA ARG A 108 12.14 -2.49 1.63
C ARG A 108 12.32 -2.29 3.13
N GLU A 109 13.52 -1.90 3.54
CA GLU A 109 13.81 -1.53 4.94
C GLU A 109 13.40 -2.61 5.96
N VAL A 110 13.59 -3.88 5.58
CA VAL A 110 13.35 -5.03 6.46
C VAL A 110 14.15 -4.82 7.75
N SER A 111 13.52 -5.04 8.90
CA SER A 111 14.11 -4.81 10.22
C SER A 111 13.31 -5.53 11.32
N ASP A 112 13.82 -5.49 12.56
CA ASP A 112 13.25 -6.20 13.72
C ASP A 112 12.96 -7.68 13.43
N LEU A 113 13.83 -8.31 12.64
CA LEU A 113 13.62 -9.65 12.16
C LEU A 113 13.90 -10.65 13.28
N SER A 114 13.02 -11.63 13.44
CA SER A 114 13.12 -12.68 14.44
C SER A 114 12.83 -14.03 13.79
N MET A 115 13.65 -15.03 14.10
CA MET A 115 13.55 -16.37 13.55
C MET A 115 13.02 -17.35 14.60
N GLU A 116 12.06 -18.18 14.19
CA GLU A 116 11.53 -19.28 14.97
C GLU A 116 11.38 -20.51 14.07
N TYR A 117 11.59 -21.70 14.63
CA TYR A 117 11.38 -22.94 13.89
C TYR A 117 10.08 -23.60 14.33
N THR A 118 9.21 -23.92 13.39
CA THR A 118 7.93 -24.61 13.62
C THR A 118 7.93 -26.02 13.00
N GLU A 119 6.89 -26.83 13.19
CA GLU A 119 6.79 -28.12 12.47
C GLU A 119 6.71 -27.93 10.95
N ASP A 120 6.16 -26.79 10.54
CA ASP A 120 5.89 -26.43 9.16
C ASP A 120 7.10 -25.81 8.43
N GLY A 121 8.20 -25.54 9.14
CA GLY A 121 9.42 -24.92 8.63
C GLY A 121 9.86 -23.70 9.46
N THR A 122 10.87 -23.00 8.95
CA THR A 122 11.39 -21.77 9.58
C THR A 122 10.47 -20.59 9.29
N LEU A 123 9.99 -19.95 10.35
CA LEU A 123 9.20 -18.72 10.30
C LEU A 123 10.06 -17.53 10.68
N LEU A 124 9.93 -16.47 9.89
CA LEU A 124 10.51 -15.17 10.17
C LEU A 124 9.38 -14.19 10.48
N LEU A 125 9.53 -13.42 11.55
CA LEU A 125 8.64 -12.31 11.90
C LEU A 125 9.45 -11.02 11.87
N PHE A 126 8.99 -10.02 11.12
CA PHE A 126 9.73 -8.78 10.89
C PHE A 126 8.81 -7.62 10.58
N LYS A 127 9.37 -6.41 10.58
CA LYS A 127 8.73 -5.24 9.98
C LYS A 127 9.43 -4.87 8.67
N ALA A 128 8.68 -4.33 7.73
CA ALA A 128 9.23 -3.82 6.47
C ALA A 128 8.32 -2.74 5.89
N THR A 129 8.87 -1.91 5.01
CA THR A 129 8.12 -0.95 4.20
C THR A 129 7.56 -1.68 2.98
N GLY A 130 6.23 -1.74 2.89
CA GLY A 130 5.50 -2.34 1.77
C GLY A 130 4.23 -1.57 1.43
N TRP A 131 3.48 -2.05 0.44
CA TRP A 131 2.29 -1.38 -0.06
C TRP A 131 1.21 -1.22 1.02
N THR A 132 0.49 -0.09 0.99
CA THR A 132 -0.69 0.13 1.83
C THR A 132 -1.70 1.05 1.15
N GLU A 133 -2.95 0.89 1.54
CA GLU A 133 -4.04 1.83 1.21
C GLU A 133 -4.55 2.55 2.46
N THR A 134 -3.88 2.41 3.61
CA THR A 134 -4.36 3.00 4.86
C THR A 134 -4.06 4.49 4.97
N ARG A 135 -3.16 5.04 4.15
CA ARG A 135 -2.77 6.46 4.23
C ARG A 135 -3.29 7.25 3.02
N PHE A 136 -3.31 8.58 3.16
CA PHE A 136 -3.63 9.48 2.07
C PHE A 136 -2.34 9.90 1.37
N ARG A 137 -2.28 9.78 0.03
CA ARG A 137 -1.14 10.10 -0.86
C ARG A 137 0.11 9.23 -0.73
N GLU A 138 0.28 8.51 0.38
CA GLU A 138 1.36 7.57 0.58
C GLU A 138 0.84 6.14 0.43
N ASN A 139 1.41 5.40 -0.51
CA ASN A 139 1.02 4.02 -0.80
C ASN A 139 1.99 3.00 -0.19
N THR A 140 2.89 3.45 0.69
CA THR A 140 3.85 2.58 1.39
C THR A 140 3.90 2.91 2.86
N GLN A 141 4.06 1.89 3.71
CA GLN A 141 4.14 2.04 5.15
C GLN A 141 4.87 0.86 5.79
N PHE A 142 5.45 1.08 6.97
CA PHE A 142 5.93 0.00 7.83
C PHE A 142 4.77 -0.86 8.32
N ASN A 143 4.73 -2.11 7.84
CA ASN A 143 3.81 -3.13 8.31
C ASN A 143 4.59 -4.30 8.91
N ILE A 144 3.88 -5.13 9.67
CA ILE A 144 4.39 -6.38 10.23
C ILE A 144 4.12 -7.49 9.23
N TYR A 145 5.13 -8.31 8.97
CA TYR A 145 5.10 -9.43 8.05
C TYR A 145 5.59 -10.71 8.73
N GLN A 146 5.08 -11.83 8.25
CA GLN A 146 5.61 -13.15 8.53
C GLN A 146 6.04 -13.78 7.23
N ALA A 147 7.25 -14.34 7.17
CA ALA A 147 7.71 -15.14 6.05
C ALA A 147 7.92 -16.59 6.48
N LYS A 148 7.49 -17.54 5.67
CA LYS A 148 7.80 -18.96 5.82
C LYS A 148 8.86 -19.34 4.80
N ILE A 149 9.98 -19.89 5.25
CA ILE A 149 11.03 -20.40 4.36
C ILE A 149 10.64 -21.83 3.96
N LYS A 150 10.43 -22.06 2.66
CA LYS A 150 10.13 -23.37 2.07
C LYS A 150 11.40 -24.10 1.62
N ASN A 151 11.25 -25.39 1.31
CA ASN A 151 12.30 -26.19 0.66
C ASN A 151 12.75 -25.45 -0.62
N ASN A 152 14.05 -25.16 -0.74
CA ASN A 152 14.72 -24.30 -1.76
C ASN A 152 14.91 -22.81 -1.39
N ASN A 153 14.68 -22.42 -0.14
CA ASN A 153 14.87 -21.03 0.34
C ASN A 153 13.95 -19.99 -0.32
N GLU A 154 12.87 -20.45 -0.95
CA GLU A 154 11.78 -19.57 -1.35
C GLU A 154 11.02 -19.10 -0.11
N THR A 155 10.69 -17.81 -0.05
CA THR A 155 9.95 -17.22 1.06
C THR A 155 8.49 -17.02 0.66
N GLU A 156 7.58 -17.49 1.50
CA GLU A 156 6.16 -17.16 1.40
C GLU A 156 5.85 -16.08 2.42
N VAL A 157 5.59 -14.86 1.95
CA VAL A 157 5.38 -13.68 2.79
C VAL A 157 3.90 -13.41 2.99
N THR A 158 3.48 -13.22 4.23
CA THR A 158 2.13 -12.82 4.63
C THR A 158 2.20 -11.52 5.43
N ARG A 159 1.37 -10.54 5.06
CA ARG A 159 1.22 -9.30 5.84
C ARG A 159 0.27 -9.54 7.02
N LEU A 160 0.71 -9.16 8.22
CA LEU A 160 -0.04 -9.31 9.46
C LEU A 160 -0.65 -8.01 9.98
N SER A 161 -0.06 -6.86 9.67
CA SER A 161 -0.62 -5.55 10.00
C SER A 161 -0.95 -4.74 8.74
N ASN A 162 -2.02 -3.96 8.80
CA ASN A 162 -2.39 -3.01 7.76
C ASN A 162 -3.05 -1.80 8.44
N THR A 163 -2.24 -0.98 9.08
CA THR A 163 -2.70 0.14 9.90
C THR A 163 -2.21 1.47 9.32
N PRO A 164 -2.86 2.61 9.64
CA PRO A 164 -2.40 3.92 9.18
C PRO A 164 -1.19 4.45 9.95
N SER A 165 -0.89 3.86 11.10
CA SER A 165 0.23 4.22 11.98
C SER A 165 1.47 3.38 11.70
N PHE A 166 2.63 3.76 12.24
CA PHE A 166 3.86 2.99 12.04
C PHE A 166 3.89 1.79 12.98
N SER A 167 3.76 0.58 12.42
CA SER A 167 3.86 -0.67 13.18
C SER A 167 5.31 -1.03 13.46
N ASN A 168 5.64 -1.24 14.73
CA ASN A 168 7.00 -1.52 15.20
C ASN A 168 7.03 -2.61 16.27
N PHE A 169 8.21 -3.20 16.48
CA PHE A 169 8.50 -4.16 17.55
C PHE A 169 7.55 -5.36 17.56
N PRO A 170 7.44 -6.11 16.45
CA PRO A 170 6.64 -7.32 16.43
C PRO A 170 7.23 -8.38 17.36
N ILE A 171 6.38 -9.00 18.17
CA ILE A 171 6.74 -10.08 19.08
C ILE A 171 5.70 -11.19 18.94
N ARG A 172 6.15 -12.43 18.77
CA ARG A 172 5.29 -13.59 18.90
C ARG A 172 5.13 -13.95 20.38
N VAL A 173 3.88 -14.01 20.85
CA VAL A 173 3.55 -14.39 22.22
C VAL A 173 3.33 -15.91 22.34
N ASN A 174 2.74 -16.50 21.30
CA ASN A 174 2.51 -17.94 21.16
C ASN A 174 2.35 -18.26 19.66
N PRO A 175 2.30 -19.55 19.24
CA PRO A 175 2.23 -19.93 17.83
C PRO A 175 1.14 -19.20 17.04
N ASP A 176 0.02 -18.90 17.70
CA ASP A 176 -1.19 -18.30 17.11
C ASP A 176 -1.32 -16.80 17.31
N THR A 177 -0.41 -16.12 18.04
CA THR A 177 -0.63 -14.74 18.49
C THR A 177 0.64 -13.92 18.35
N ILE A 178 0.52 -12.83 17.61
CA ILE A 178 1.58 -11.86 17.38
C ILE A 178 1.07 -10.50 17.84
N ILE A 179 1.89 -9.78 18.59
CA ILE A 179 1.61 -8.42 19.04
C ILE A 179 2.66 -7.46 18.49
N TRP A 180 2.29 -6.20 18.32
CA TRP A 180 3.21 -5.13 17.94
C TRP A 180 2.71 -3.80 18.47
N VAL A 181 3.55 -2.77 18.39
CA VAL A 181 3.20 -1.41 18.82
C VAL A 181 3.03 -0.52 17.60
N ASP A 182 1.87 0.11 17.49
CA ASP A 182 1.64 1.19 16.55
C ASP A 182 1.98 2.53 17.20
N HIS A 183 2.89 3.28 16.59
CA HIS A 183 3.24 4.63 17.02
C HIS A 183 2.28 5.65 16.36
N GLY A 184 1.34 6.18 17.15
CA GLY A 184 0.28 7.10 16.70
C GLY A 184 0.39 8.48 17.33
N GLY A 185 1.52 9.16 17.15
CA GLY A 185 1.76 10.48 17.73
C GLY A 185 1.97 10.42 19.25
N GLU A 186 1.02 10.94 20.03
CA GLU A 186 1.13 11.01 21.49
C GLU A 186 0.86 9.67 22.20
N ASN A 187 0.13 8.74 21.54
CA ASN A 187 -0.25 7.45 22.13
C ASN A 187 0.38 6.28 21.37
N HIS A 188 0.76 5.25 22.12
CA HIS A 188 1.21 3.97 21.59
C HIS A 188 0.10 2.94 21.75
N ASN A 189 -0.34 2.36 20.64
CA ASN A 189 -1.38 1.33 20.67
C ASN A 189 -0.71 -0.04 20.55
N LEU A 190 -0.98 -0.92 21.51
CA LEU A 190 -0.61 -2.32 21.38
C LEU A 190 -1.68 -3.02 20.54
N LEU A 191 -1.24 -3.60 19.41
CA LEU A 191 -2.11 -4.33 18.50
C LEU A 191 -1.77 -5.82 18.53
N VAL A 192 -2.74 -6.62 18.10
CA VAL A 192 -2.66 -8.08 18.10
C VAL A 192 -3.22 -8.63 16.80
N SER A 193 -2.55 -9.64 16.25
CA SER A 193 -3.06 -10.52 15.21
C SER A 193 -3.08 -11.95 15.75
N SER A 194 -4.14 -12.69 15.43
CA SER A 194 -4.24 -14.09 15.84
C SER A 194 -4.96 -14.95 14.80
N SER A 195 -4.52 -16.20 14.69
CA SER A 195 -5.16 -17.26 13.90
C SER A 195 -6.41 -17.85 14.56
N ARG A 196 -6.70 -17.50 15.83
CA ARG A 196 -7.85 -18.04 16.57
C ARG A 196 -9.18 -17.47 16.04
N PRO A 197 -10.17 -18.30 15.68
CA PRO A 197 -11.42 -17.85 15.09
C PRO A 197 -12.15 -16.79 15.92
N GLU A 198 -12.18 -16.94 17.25
CA GLU A 198 -12.85 -16.00 18.16
C GLU A 198 -12.26 -14.58 18.11
N VAL A 199 -10.94 -14.47 17.90
CA VAL A 199 -10.25 -13.18 17.79
C VAL A 199 -10.54 -12.55 16.42
N ILE A 200 -10.51 -13.36 15.36
CA ILE A 200 -10.82 -12.92 13.99
C ILE A 200 -12.24 -12.35 13.92
N THR A 201 -13.24 -13.05 14.46
CA THR A 201 -14.63 -12.57 14.46
C THR A 201 -14.82 -11.27 15.24
N LYS A 202 -14.05 -11.04 16.31
CA LYS A 202 -14.07 -9.76 17.04
C LYS A 202 -13.34 -8.65 16.30
N ALA A 203 -12.25 -8.97 15.59
CA ALA A 203 -11.44 -8.01 14.84
C ALA A 203 -12.14 -7.52 13.56
N ASP A 204 -12.98 -8.35 12.94
CA ASP A 204 -13.70 -8.07 11.69
C ASP A 204 -14.89 -7.10 11.86
N GLN A 205 -14.88 -6.28 12.92
CA GLN A 205 -15.94 -5.33 13.20
C GLN A 205 -15.53 -3.91 12.81
N VAL A 206 -16.46 -3.18 12.18
CA VAL A 206 -16.27 -1.76 11.89
C VAL A 206 -16.27 -0.96 13.19
N THR A 207 -15.10 -0.43 13.56
CA THR A 207 -14.95 0.38 14.76
C THR A 207 -15.22 1.87 14.48
N LYS A 208 -15.58 2.63 15.52
CA LYS A 208 -15.72 4.10 15.42
C LYS A 208 -14.45 4.77 14.93
N GLN A 209 -13.29 4.25 15.33
CA GLN A 209 -11.99 4.75 14.90
C GLN A 209 -11.75 4.49 13.41
N ALA A 210 -12.11 3.30 12.91
CA ALA A 210 -12.05 3.00 11.48
C ALA A 210 -12.95 3.95 10.67
N LEU A 211 -14.17 4.22 11.15
CA LEU A 211 -15.07 5.18 10.49
C LEU A 211 -14.50 6.60 10.49
N LEU A 212 -13.94 7.07 11.61
CA LEU A 212 -13.33 8.38 11.71
C LEU A 212 -12.14 8.52 10.76
N HIS A 213 -11.27 7.51 10.74
CA HIS A 213 -10.09 7.48 9.90
C HIS A 213 -10.46 7.46 8.40
N THR A 214 -11.36 6.56 8.00
CA THR A 214 -11.84 6.47 6.61
C THR A 214 -12.54 7.76 6.19
N SER A 215 -13.37 8.36 7.04
CA SER A 215 -14.01 9.65 6.75
C SER A 215 -12.99 10.78 6.57
N GLY A 216 -11.96 10.82 7.42
CA GLY A 216 -10.85 11.77 7.29
C GLY A 216 -10.12 11.61 5.96
N LYS A 217 -9.81 10.36 5.57
CA LYS A 217 -9.21 10.03 4.26
C LYS A 217 -10.14 10.46 3.10
N THR A 218 -11.43 10.16 3.18
CA THR A 218 -12.42 10.55 2.16
C THR A 218 -12.54 12.07 2.03
N ILE A 219 -12.60 12.82 3.13
CA ILE A 219 -12.64 14.29 3.09
C ILE A 219 -11.34 14.84 2.49
N GLY A 220 -10.18 14.30 2.89
CA GLY A 220 -8.89 14.65 2.29
C GLY A 220 -8.87 14.41 0.78
N MET A 221 -9.35 13.26 0.32
CA MET A 221 -9.53 12.94 -1.09
C MET A 221 -10.50 13.89 -1.80
N LEU A 222 -11.67 14.17 -1.23
CA LEU A 222 -12.64 15.11 -1.81
C LEU A 222 -12.10 16.54 -1.89
N SER A 223 -11.22 16.95 -0.96
CA SER A 223 -10.56 18.25 -1.02
C SER A 223 -9.67 18.39 -2.26
N ALA A 224 -9.03 17.30 -2.71
CA ALA A 224 -8.30 17.27 -3.99
C ALA A 224 -9.25 17.47 -5.18
N GLY A 225 -10.50 17.04 -5.04
CA GLY A 225 -11.57 17.28 -6.02
C GLY A 225 -11.89 18.76 -6.25
N LEU A 226 -11.52 19.68 -5.35
CA LEU A 226 -11.64 21.11 -5.62
C LEU A 226 -10.81 21.54 -6.85
N PHE A 227 -9.69 20.88 -7.13
CA PHE A 227 -8.92 21.12 -8.36
C PHE A 227 -9.68 20.69 -9.61
N ALA A 228 -10.50 19.62 -9.53
CA ALA A 228 -11.39 19.22 -10.62
C ALA A 228 -12.38 20.35 -10.96
N LEU A 229 -12.92 21.04 -9.95
CA LEU A 229 -13.82 22.18 -10.15
C LEU A 229 -13.11 23.32 -10.89
N LEU A 230 -11.88 23.67 -10.47
CA LEU A 230 -11.10 24.74 -11.10
C LEU A 230 -10.79 24.43 -12.57
N ILE A 231 -10.38 23.21 -12.89
CA ILE A 231 -10.11 22.76 -14.27
C ILE A 231 -11.40 22.82 -15.10
N SER A 232 -12.53 22.44 -14.50
CA SER A 232 -13.83 22.41 -15.17
C SER A 232 -14.39 23.80 -15.52
N ILE A 233 -13.85 24.89 -14.96
CA ILE A 233 -14.23 26.27 -15.34
C ILE A 233 -13.98 26.51 -16.83
N ILE A 234 -12.93 25.90 -17.40
CA ILE A 234 -12.61 26.00 -18.84
C ILE A 234 -13.77 25.49 -19.70
N TRP A 235 -14.47 24.44 -19.23
CA TRP A 235 -15.62 23.88 -19.96
C TRP A 235 -16.82 24.83 -19.94
N PHE A 236 -16.95 25.68 -18.93
CA PHE A 236 -18.03 26.66 -18.81
C PHE A 236 -17.87 27.84 -19.78
N LEU A 237 -16.65 28.16 -20.21
CA LEU A 237 -16.38 29.30 -21.09
C LEU A 237 -17.05 29.16 -22.47
N TRP A 238 -17.06 27.96 -23.03
CA TRP A 238 -17.64 27.68 -24.36
C TRP A 238 -19.15 27.92 -24.45
N PRO A 239 -20.00 27.32 -23.59
CA PRO A 239 -21.42 27.61 -23.57
C PRO A 239 -21.71 29.07 -23.21
N LEU A 240 -20.90 29.70 -22.34
CA LEU A 240 -21.05 31.11 -22.02
C LEU A 240 -20.82 32.00 -23.26
N LEU A 241 -19.74 31.77 -24.01
CA LEU A 241 -19.46 32.48 -25.27
C LEU A 241 -20.59 32.28 -26.28
N PHE A 242 -21.10 31.06 -26.41
CA PHE A 242 -22.27 30.78 -27.25
C PHE A 242 -23.49 31.59 -26.84
N MET A 243 -23.80 31.66 -25.53
CA MET A 243 -24.92 32.45 -25.02
C MET A 243 -24.75 33.94 -25.30
N ILE A 244 -23.54 34.50 -25.14
CA ILE A 244 -23.23 35.88 -25.48
C ILE A 244 -23.49 36.14 -26.97
N ILE A 245 -23.03 35.25 -27.85
CA ILE A 245 -23.24 35.39 -29.30
C ILE A 245 -24.73 35.35 -29.65
N ILE A 246 -25.51 34.43 -29.07
CA ILE A 246 -26.96 34.35 -29.31
C ILE A 246 -27.67 35.59 -28.78
N MET A 247 -27.27 36.10 -27.61
CA MET A 247 -27.84 37.31 -27.04
C MET A 247 -27.68 38.53 -27.97
N PHE A 248 -26.59 38.64 -28.73
CA PHE A 248 -26.40 39.75 -29.68
C PHE A 248 -27.00 39.49 -31.07
N THR A 249 -27.03 38.23 -31.52
CA THR A 249 -27.44 37.88 -32.90
C THR A 249 -28.91 37.51 -33.02
N ARG A 250 -29.52 36.96 -31.97
CA ARG A 250 -30.88 36.38 -31.97
C ARG A 250 -31.54 36.55 -30.59
N VAL A 251 -31.71 37.79 -30.13
CA VAL A 251 -32.35 38.15 -28.85
C VAL A 251 -33.69 37.43 -28.66
N GLU A 252 -34.54 37.40 -29.69
CA GLU A 252 -35.86 36.76 -29.67
C GLU A 252 -35.81 35.25 -29.35
N ALA A 253 -34.72 34.56 -29.71
CA ALA A 253 -34.57 33.14 -29.41
C ALA A 253 -34.31 32.88 -27.93
N MET A 254 -33.70 33.86 -27.24
CA MET A 254 -33.42 33.80 -25.81
C MET A 254 -34.65 34.26 -25.01
N ASP A 255 -35.33 35.33 -25.44
CA ASP A 255 -36.53 35.85 -24.78
C ASP A 255 -37.73 34.90 -24.88
N GLN A 256 -37.81 34.09 -25.94
CA GLN A 256 -38.87 33.08 -26.13
C GLN A 256 -38.51 31.70 -25.56
N ASP A 257 -37.41 31.59 -24.78
CA ASP A 257 -36.91 30.33 -24.20
C ASP A 257 -36.93 29.15 -25.20
N ARG A 258 -36.44 29.39 -26.43
CA ARG A 258 -36.49 28.35 -27.47
C ARG A 258 -35.58 27.18 -27.11
N SER A 259 -36.15 25.99 -26.98
CA SER A 259 -35.45 24.80 -26.48
C SER A 259 -34.20 24.40 -27.28
N TRP A 260 -34.10 24.78 -28.56
CA TRP A 260 -32.89 24.51 -29.36
C TRP A 260 -31.65 25.22 -28.79
N VAL A 261 -31.79 26.41 -28.19
CA VAL A 261 -30.67 27.15 -27.58
C VAL A 261 -30.06 26.34 -26.43
N LEU A 262 -30.92 25.71 -25.61
CA LEU A 262 -30.48 24.81 -24.53
C LEU A 262 -29.73 23.59 -25.08
N TYR A 263 -30.31 22.88 -26.05
CA TYR A 263 -29.69 21.66 -26.60
C TYR A 263 -28.37 21.95 -27.31
N THR A 264 -28.29 23.05 -28.06
CA THR A 264 -27.05 23.49 -28.69
C THR A 264 -26.00 23.88 -27.65
N GLY A 265 -26.39 24.58 -26.58
CA GLY A 265 -25.49 24.93 -25.48
C GLY A 265 -24.91 23.68 -24.78
N ILE A 266 -25.76 22.69 -24.50
CA ILE A 266 -25.34 21.39 -23.93
C ILE A 266 -24.40 20.66 -24.89
N PHE A 267 -24.71 20.65 -26.18
CA PHE A 267 -23.89 19.98 -27.19
C PHE A 267 -22.50 20.62 -27.31
N ILE A 268 -22.43 21.96 -27.37
CA ILE A 268 -21.16 22.71 -27.39
C ILE A 268 -20.33 22.41 -26.14
N TYR A 269 -20.98 22.40 -24.98
CA TYR A 269 -20.33 22.05 -23.72
C TYR A 269 -19.74 20.63 -23.73
N LEU A 270 -20.49 19.62 -24.17
CA LEU A 270 -20.02 18.23 -24.20
C LEU A 270 -18.84 18.07 -25.18
N ILE A 271 -18.88 18.73 -26.34
CA ILE A 271 -17.74 18.76 -27.27
C ILE A 271 -16.51 19.37 -26.59
N ALA A 272 -16.67 20.51 -25.91
CA ALA A 272 -15.57 21.16 -25.20
C ALA A 272 -14.98 20.26 -24.11
N ALA A 273 -15.83 19.60 -23.32
CA ALA A 273 -15.40 18.67 -22.27
C ALA A 273 -14.65 17.45 -22.83
N ILE A 274 -15.12 16.89 -23.96
CA ILE A 274 -14.45 15.77 -24.64
C ILE A 274 -13.11 16.22 -25.24
N TRP A 275 -13.07 17.39 -25.88
CA TRP A 275 -11.85 17.91 -26.51
C TRP A 275 -10.77 18.21 -25.47
N THR A 276 -11.17 18.70 -24.29
CA THR A 276 -10.24 19.06 -23.21
C THR A 276 -10.16 18.00 -22.11
N LYS A 277 -10.57 16.75 -22.40
CA LYS A 277 -10.61 15.65 -21.43
C LYS A 277 -9.27 15.39 -20.75
N ASP A 278 -8.17 15.56 -21.47
CA ASP A 278 -6.82 15.21 -20.99
C ASP A 278 -6.33 16.15 -19.86
N LEU A 279 -6.95 17.33 -19.73
CA LEU A 279 -6.69 18.25 -18.60
C LEU A 279 -7.14 17.66 -17.26
N LEU A 280 -8.20 16.84 -17.27
CA LEU A 280 -8.76 16.23 -16.06
C LEU A 280 -8.39 14.75 -15.95
N PHE A 281 -8.47 14.00 -17.06
CA PHE A 281 -8.20 12.57 -17.12
C PHE A 281 -6.77 12.29 -17.62
N SER A 282 -5.77 12.86 -16.93
CA SER A 282 -4.37 12.61 -17.25
C SER A 282 -3.96 11.15 -16.98
N GLU A 283 -2.87 10.68 -17.60
CA GLU A 283 -2.31 9.35 -17.33
C GLU A 283 -1.94 9.16 -15.85
N SER A 284 -1.44 10.22 -15.21
CA SER A 284 -1.15 10.24 -13.78
C SER A 284 -2.40 9.98 -12.93
N LEU A 285 -3.54 10.58 -13.28
CA LEU A 285 -4.79 10.30 -12.59
C LEU A 285 -5.25 8.86 -12.83
N LEU A 286 -5.24 8.41 -14.09
CA LEU A 286 -5.77 7.09 -14.46
C LEU A 286 -4.93 5.96 -13.84
N SER A 287 -3.62 6.14 -13.67
CA SER A 287 -2.77 5.17 -12.97
C SER A 287 -3.06 5.05 -11.47
N ARG A 288 -3.73 6.03 -10.86
CA ARG A 288 -4.11 6.04 -9.44
C ARG A 288 -5.56 5.63 -9.22
N ALA A 289 -6.38 5.77 -10.26
CA ALA A 289 -7.78 5.41 -10.20
C ALA A 289 -7.91 3.87 -10.30
N PRO A 290 -8.87 3.28 -9.56
CA PRO A 290 -9.12 1.85 -9.61
C PRO A 290 -9.53 1.39 -11.01
N GLU A 291 -9.31 0.12 -11.32
CA GLU A 291 -9.44 -0.44 -12.68
C GLU A 291 -10.81 -0.17 -13.33
N TYR A 292 -11.88 -0.15 -12.53
CA TYR A 292 -13.24 0.15 -13.02
C TYR A 292 -13.41 1.62 -13.47
N LEU A 293 -12.54 2.53 -13.05
CA LEU A 293 -12.49 3.94 -13.49
C LEU A 293 -11.42 4.22 -14.55
N SER A 294 -10.40 3.37 -14.70
CA SER A 294 -9.18 3.67 -15.47
C SER A 294 -8.97 2.84 -16.75
N PHE A 295 -9.93 2.02 -17.16
CA PHE A 295 -9.84 1.23 -18.39
C PHE A 295 -9.74 2.10 -19.67
N PRO A 296 -9.22 1.58 -20.80
CA PRO A 296 -9.10 2.34 -22.04
C PRO A 296 -10.44 2.89 -22.54
N GLY A 297 -10.52 4.20 -22.77
CA GLY A 297 -11.74 4.88 -23.19
C GLY A 297 -12.69 5.27 -22.06
N SER A 298 -12.38 4.93 -20.81
CA SER A 298 -13.14 5.35 -19.62
C SER A 298 -13.42 6.85 -19.55
N PRO A 299 -12.51 7.79 -19.91
CA PRO A 299 -12.80 9.22 -19.79
C PRO A 299 -14.03 9.64 -20.61
N ILE A 300 -14.15 9.12 -21.83
CA ILE A 300 -15.26 9.46 -22.74
C ILE A 300 -16.55 8.82 -22.23
N LEU A 301 -16.49 7.56 -21.77
CA LEU A 301 -17.66 6.86 -21.23
C LEU A 301 -18.25 7.62 -20.04
N TYR A 302 -17.41 8.01 -19.08
CA TYR A 302 -17.85 8.71 -17.87
C TYR A 302 -18.35 10.13 -18.17
N LEU A 303 -17.68 10.88 -19.05
CA LEU A 303 -18.18 12.19 -19.51
C LEU A 303 -19.57 12.10 -20.14
N LEU A 304 -19.82 11.11 -21.00
CA LEU A 304 -21.13 10.98 -21.65
C LEU A 304 -22.20 10.45 -20.70
N SER A 305 -21.83 9.49 -19.84
CA SER A 305 -22.77 8.87 -18.89
C SER A 305 -23.19 9.85 -17.79
N PHE A 306 -22.26 10.63 -17.23
CA PHE A 306 -22.60 11.70 -16.30
C PHE A 306 -23.34 12.84 -16.99
N GLY A 307 -23.04 13.12 -18.25
CA GLY A 307 -23.82 14.05 -19.07
C GLY A 307 -25.28 13.59 -19.20
N LEU A 308 -25.50 12.31 -19.46
CA LEU A 308 -26.85 11.73 -19.54
C LEU A 308 -27.59 11.82 -18.20
N ILE A 309 -26.93 11.50 -17.09
CA ILE A 309 -27.50 11.61 -15.74
C ILE A 309 -27.85 13.06 -15.42
N SER A 310 -26.95 14.00 -15.69
CA SER A 310 -27.19 15.43 -15.49
C SER A 310 -28.38 15.93 -16.33
N PHE A 311 -28.48 15.48 -17.57
CA PHE A 311 -29.61 15.81 -18.45
C PHE A 311 -30.93 15.25 -17.92
N ALA A 312 -30.93 14.00 -17.44
CA ALA A 312 -32.10 13.39 -16.82
C ALA A 312 -32.55 14.17 -15.57
N MET A 313 -31.60 14.55 -14.70
CA MET A 313 -31.88 15.39 -13.53
C MET A 313 -32.45 16.76 -13.91
N LEU A 314 -31.91 17.39 -14.97
CA LEU A 314 -32.45 18.62 -15.51
C LEU A 314 -33.89 18.44 -16.01
N LYS A 315 -34.18 17.36 -16.75
CA LYS A 315 -35.52 17.10 -17.29
C LYS A 315 -36.56 16.81 -16.22
N ILE A 316 -36.18 16.20 -15.11
CA ILE A 316 -37.06 15.97 -13.97
C ILE A 316 -37.30 17.28 -13.20
N GLY A 317 -36.27 18.11 -13.00
CA GLY A 317 -36.37 19.32 -12.18
C GLY A 317 -36.95 20.55 -12.90
N SER A 318 -36.58 20.77 -14.16
CA SER A 318 -36.90 21.98 -14.95
C SER A 318 -38.41 22.27 -15.06
N PRO A 319 -39.30 21.30 -15.32
CA PRO A 319 -40.74 21.56 -15.46
C PRO A 319 -41.43 22.04 -14.18
N THR A 320 -40.81 21.85 -13.01
CA THR A 320 -41.43 22.20 -11.72
C THR A 320 -41.10 23.60 -11.23
N LYS A 321 -40.16 24.29 -11.88
CA LYS A 321 -39.57 25.54 -11.36
C LYS A 321 -39.43 26.66 -12.41
N ASP A 322 -39.98 26.49 -13.62
CA ASP A 322 -39.96 27.47 -14.70
C ASP A 322 -38.59 28.16 -14.91
N TRP A 323 -37.54 27.33 -14.98
CA TRP A 323 -36.17 27.84 -15.12
C TRP A 323 -35.92 28.42 -16.51
N SER A 324 -35.29 29.60 -16.59
CA SER A 324 -34.81 30.16 -17.86
C SER A 324 -33.67 29.32 -18.46
N ILE A 325 -33.46 29.41 -19.78
CA ILE A 325 -32.41 28.64 -20.47
C ILE A 325 -31.00 28.80 -19.85
N PRO A 326 -30.52 30.01 -19.49
CA PRO A 326 -29.23 30.16 -18.82
C PRO A 326 -29.14 29.36 -17.52
N VAL A 327 -30.19 29.39 -16.69
CA VAL A 327 -30.26 28.66 -15.42
C VAL A 327 -30.25 27.15 -15.65
N GLN A 328 -31.01 26.67 -16.64
CA GLN A 328 -31.02 25.25 -17.02
C GLN A 328 -29.64 24.78 -17.48
N LEU A 329 -28.94 25.59 -18.29
CA LEU A 329 -27.60 25.27 -18.78
C LEU A 329 -26.56 25.27 -17.65
N THR A 330 -26.59 26.27 -16.77
CA THR A 330 -25.72 26.32 -15.58
C THR A 330 -25.97 25.14 -14.66
N TYR A 331 -27.24 24.76 -14.42
CA TYR A 331 -27.59 23.60 -13.62
C TYR A 331 -27.03 22.31 -14.21
N PHE A 332 -27.22 22.09 -15.52
CA PHE A 332 -26.69 20.92 -16.21
C PHE A 332 -25.16 20.81 -16.07
N ILE A 333 -24.44 21.90 -16.33
CA ILE A 333 -22.99 21.93 -16.23
C ILE A 333 -22.54 21.71 -14.78
N GLY A 334 -23.19 22.37 -13.83
CA GLY A 334 -22.86 22.25 -12.40
C GLY A 334 -23.02 20.82 -11.88
N VAL A 335 -24.15 20.17 -12.18
CA VAL A 335 -24.38 18.76 -11.80
C VAL A 335 -23.39 17.83 -12.50
N HIS A 336 -23.13 18.04 -13.79
CA HIS A 336 -22.18 17.22 -14.54
C HIS A 336 -20.76 17.29 -13.95
N VAL A 337 -20.29 18.51 -13.70
CA VAL A 337 -18.98 18.76 -13.06
C VAL A 337 -18.95 18.20 -11.65
N LEU A 338 -20.02 18.35 -10.86
CA LEU A 338 -20.09 17.79 -9.51
C LEU A 338 -19.96 16.27 -9.50
N LEU A 339 -20.62 15.55 -10.41
CA LEU A 339 -20.48 14.10 -10.55
C LEU A 339 -19.03 13.71 -10.85
N ILE A 340 -18.39 14.42 -11.78
CA ILE A 340 -16.97 14.21 -12.13
C ILE A 340 -16.08 14.48 -10.92
N THR A 341 -16.28 15.59 -10.22
CA THR A 341 -15.51 15.96 -9.03
C THR A 341 -15.64 14.94 -7.90
N VAL A 342 -16.83 14.43 -7.63
CA VAL A 342 -17.04 13.45 -6.56
C VAL A 342 -16.39 12.11 -6.90
N ILE A 343 -16.45 11.68 -8.16
CA ILE A 343 -15.97 10.36 -8.58
C ILE A 343 -14.47 10.38 -8.92
N PHE A 344 -13.99 11.36 -9.67
CA PHE A 344 -12.60 11.43 -10.14
C PHE A 344 -11.73 12.38 -9.32
N GLY A 345 -12.33 13.38 -8.68
CA GLY A 345 -11.59 14.33 -7.83
C GLY A 345 -10.71 13.70 -6.75
N PRO A 346 -11.16 12.63 -6.05
CA PRO A 346 -10.33 11.85 -5.12
C PRO A 346 -8.97 11.38 -5.64
N TYR A 347 -8.80 11.24 -6.96
CA TYR A 347 -7.63 10.65 -7.61
C TYR A 347 -6.73 11.68 -8.31
N LEU A 348 -7.05 12.97 -8.24
CA LEU A 348 -6.27 14.03 -8.88
C LEU A 348 -4.89 14.28 -8.24
N LEU A 349 -4.68 13.92 -6.97
CA LEU A 349 -3.48 14.29 -6.19
C LEU A 349 -2.82 13.13 -5.48
#